data_AF-A0A7J7Y093-F1
#
_entry.id   AF-A0A7J7Y093-F1
#
_cell.length_a   1.000
_cell.length_b   1.000
_cell.length_c   1.000
_cell.angle_alpha   90.00
_cell.angle_beta   90.00
_cell.angle_gamma   90.00
#
_symmetry.space_group_name_H-M   'P 1'
#
loop_
_entity.id
_entity.type
_entity.pdbx_description
1 polymer ?
#
loop_
_entity_poly.entity_id
_entity_poly.type
_entity_poly.pdbx_seq_one_letter_code
_entity_poly.pdbx_strand_id
1 'polypeptide(L)' 'MWAQRYCILKDGCLYLYASIRSTQASGGLYLQGYRVNEQTLSFKQSIIELKPPSEEFKTFYFCAENKTENQRH' A
#
# COMPACT_ATOMS: atom_id res chain seq x y z
N MET A 1 1.88 3.34 -14.45
CA MET A 1 3.18 2.63 -14.32
C MET A 1 3.40 2.30 -12.85
N TRP A 2 3.73 1.06 -12.51
CA TRP A 2 3.94 0.63 -11.12
C TRP A 2 5.36 0.99 -10.65
N ALA A 3 5.51 1.30 -9.37
CA ALA A 3 6.81 1.57 -8.75
C ALA A 3 6.98 0.66 -7.53
N GLN A 4 8.11 -0.06 -7.47
CA GLN A 4 8.47 -0.87 -6.32
C GLN A 4 8.91 0.05 -5.17
N ARG A 5 8.36 -0.18 -3.98
CA ARG A 5 8.67 0.59 -2.76
C ARG A 5 8.79 -0.36 -1.58
N TYR A 6 9.66 -0.01 -0.65
CA TYR A 6 9.68 -0.67 0.65
C TYR A 6 8.67 0.03 1.56
N CYS A 7 7.62 -0.68 1.96
CA CYS A 7 6.49 -0.13 2.71
C CYS A 7 6.58 -0.54 4.17
N ILE A 8 6.48 0.42 5.08
CA ILE A 8 6.42 0.16 6.53
C ILE A 8 5.06 0.63 7.04
N LEU A 9 4.30 -0.26 7.67
CA LEU A 9 3.10 0.10 8.41
C LEU A 9 3.46 0.30 9.89
N LYS A 10 3.30 1.51 10.40
CA LYS A 10 3.57 1.84 11.81
C LYS A 10 2.57 2.90 12.29
N ASP A 11 1.99 2.69 13.47
CA ASP A 11 1.08 3.65 14.12
C ASP A 11 -0.10 4.09 13.24
N GLY A 12 -0.69 3.15 12.50
CA GLY A 12 -1.80 3.44 11.57
C GLY A 12 -1.40 4.25 10.33
N CYS A 13 -0.10 4.45 10.10
CA CYS A 13 0.45 5.17 8.96
C CYS A 13 1.27 4.23 8.08
N LEU A 14 1.12 4.36 6.76
CA LEU A 14 1.94 3.67 5.78
C LEU A 14 3.06 4.61 5.30
N TYR A 15 4.30 4.20 5.49
CA TYR A 15 5.49 4.94 5.06
C TYR A 15 6.13 4.26 3.84
N LEU A 16 6.48 5.06 2.84
CA LEU A 16 7.01 4.57 1.57
C LEU A 16 8.49 4.94 1.44
N TYR A 17 9.35 3.94 1.29
CA TYR A 17 10.79 4.11 1.11
C TYR A 17 11.21 3.62 -0.28
N ALA A 18 12.28 4.20 -0.83
CA ALA A 18 12.85 3.75 -2.10
C ALA A 18 13.51 2.36 -1.96
N SER A 19 14.03 2.02 -0.78
CA SER A 19 14.62 0.72 -0.48
C SER A 19 14.66 0.46 1.03
N ILE A 20 14.98 -0.77 1.44
CA ILE A 20 15.20 -1.13 2.85
C ILE A 20 16.37 -0.39 3.51
N ARG A 21 17.31 0.15 2.72
CA ARG A 21 18.47 0.92 3.21
C ARG A 21 18.21 2.43 3.30
N SER A 22 17.03 2.89 2.87
CA SER A 22 16.68 4.30 2.89
C SER A 22 16.39 4.75 4.33
N THR A 23 17.05 5.84 4.77
CA THR A 23 16.85 6.42 6.10
C THR A 23 15.71 7.44 6.15
N GLN A 24 15.22 7.88 4.98
CA GLN A 24 14.13 8.83 4.84
C GLN A 24 13.00 8.24 3.98
N ALA A 25 11.77 8.46 4.42
CA ALA A 25 10.59 8.11 3.64
C ALA A 25 10.44 9.09 2.48
N SER A 26 10.08 8.56 1.31
CA SER A 26 9.65 9.36 0.16
C SER A 26 8.24 9.92 0.35
N GLY A 27 7.46 9.37 1.28
CA GLY A 27 6.13 9.84 1.64
C GLY A 27 5.50 8.99 2.74
N GLY A 28 4.41 9.51 3.30
CA GLY A 28 3.60 8.84 4.31
C GLY A 28 2.12 9.03 4.04
N LEU A 29 1.31 8.02 4.38
CA LEU A 29 -0.13 8.03 4.27
C LEU A 29 -0.77 7.68 5.61
N TYR A 30 -1.65 8.55 6.09
CA TYR A 30 -2.49 8.25 7.24
C TYR A 30 -3.67 7.39 6.80
N LEU A 31 -3.85 6.21 7.42
CA LEU A 31 -4.85 5.24 6.95
C LEU A 31 -6.23 5.41 7.59
N GLN A 32 -6.39 6.29 8.57
CA GLN A 32 -7.68 6.49 9.23
C GLN A 32 -8.74 6.92 8.21
N GLY A 33 -9.85 6.17 8.18
CA GLY A 33 -10.97 6.42 7.27
C GLY A 33 -10.78 5.83 5.87
N TYR A 34 -9.59 5.35 5.50
CA TYR A 34 -9.40 4.62 4.25
C TYR A 34 -10.04 3.24 4.33
N ARG A 35 -10.72 2.84 3.25
CA ARG A 35 -11.28 1.50 3.07
C ARG A 35 -10.34 0.66 2.22
N VAL A 36 -10.18 -0.61 2.63
CA VAL A 36 -9.35 -1.58 1.92
C VAL A 36 -10.25 -2.46 1.06
N ASN A 37 -10.02 -2.47 -0.25
CA ASN A 37 -10.66 -3.39 -1.19
C ASN A 37 -9.59 -4.28 -1.83
N GLU A 38 -9.79 -5.59 -1.80
CA GLU A 38 -8.92 -6.54 -2.47
C GLU A 38 -9.48 -6.88 -3.84
N GLN A 39 -8.65 -6.78 -4.88
CA GLN A 39 -9.02 -7.06 -6.26
C GLN A 39 -8.02 -8.04 -6.88
N THR A 40 -8.52 -8.97 -7.68
CA THR A 40 -7.68 -9.92 -8.42
C THR A 40 -7.53 -9.43 -9.85
N LEU A 41 -6.36 -8.90 -10.21
CA LEU A 41 -6.12 -8.43 -11.59
C LEU A 41 -5.78 -9.58 -12.54
N SER A 42 -5.22 -10.68 -12.01
CA SER A 42 -4.89 -11.91 -12.74
C SER A 42 -4.62 -13.07 -11.77
N PHE A 43 -4.46 -14.30 -12.28
CA PHE A 43 -4.26 -15.52 -11.47
C PHE A 43 -3.11 -15.45 -10.44
N LYS A 44 -2.17 -14.50 -10.57
CA LYS A 44 -1.02 -14.36 -9.68
C LYS A 44 -0.95 -13.06 -8.89
N GLN A 45 -1.73 -12.05 -9.24
CA GLN A 45 -1.53 -10.69 -8.74
C GLN A 45 -2.76 -10.18 -7.99
N SER A 46 -2.63 -10.12 -6.67
CA SER A 46 -3.63 -9.52 -5.77
C SER A 46 -3.28 -8.05 -5.57
N ILE A 47 -4.23 -7.18 -5.93
CA ILE A 47 -4.14 -5.74 -5.76
C ILE A 47 -4.94 -5.33 -4.53
N ILE A 48 -4.33 -4.51 -3.69
CA ILE A 48 -4.99 -3.84 -2.58
C ILE A 48 -5.27 -2.40 -3.01
N GLU A 49 -6.54 -2.03 -3.05
CA GLU A 49 -6.99 -0.66 -3.24
C GLU A 49 -7.26 -0.03 -1.87
N LEU A 50 -6.63 1.12 -1.62
CA LEU A 50 -6.95 2.00 -0.49
C LEU A 50 -7.80 3.15 -1.00
N LYS A 51 -9.11 3.05 -0.76
CA LYS A 51 -10.08 4.07 -1.14
C LYS A 51 -10.23 5.11 -0.02
N PRO A 52 -10.07 6.40 -0.31
CA PRO A 52 -10.17 7.45 0.70
C PRO A 52 -11.61 7.67 1.18
N PRO A 53 -11.78 8.34 2.34
CA PRO A 53 -13.09 8.74 2.84
C PRO A 53 -13.70 9.95 2.10
N SER A 54 -12.89 10.75 1.41
CA SER A 54 -13.29 11.91 0.60
C SER A 54 -12.57 11.89 -0.75
N GLU A 55 -13.22 12.41 -1.80
CA GLU A 55 -12.67 12.49 -3.16
C GLU A 55 -11.52 13.49 -3.30
N GLU A 56 -11.31 14.36 -2.31
CA GLU A 56 -10.16 15.27 -2.24
C GLU A 56 -8.83 14.53 -2.05
N PHE A 57 -8.89 13.29 -1.52
CA PHE A 57 -7.73 12.46 -1.29
C PHE A 57 -7.54 11.46 -2.42
N LYS A 58 -6.30 10.98 -2.55
CA LYS A 58 -5.94 10.05 -3.61
C LYS A 58 -6.26 8.60 -3.21
N THR A 59 -6.80 7.85 -4.16
CA THR A 59 -6.86 6.38 -4.10
C THR A 59 -5.48 5.80 -4.41
N PHE A 60 -5.02 4.87 -3.57
CA PHE A 60 -3.75 4.18 -3.77
C PHE A 60 -3.99 2.72 -4.13
N TYR A 61 -3.15 2.20 -5.00
CA TYR A 61 -3.16 0.79 -5.39
C TYR A 61 -1.81 0.18 -5.04
N PHE A 62 -1.85 -0.96 -4.34
CA PHE A 62 -0.67 -1.72 -3.93
C PHE A 62 -0.75 -3.13 -4.48
N CYS A 63 0.40 -3.72 -4.71
CA CYS A 63 0.52 -5.12 -5.06
C CYS A 63 1.76 -5.66 -4.37
N ALA A 64 1.61 -6.71 -3.55
CA ALA A 64 2.76 -7.42 -3.02
C ALA A 64 3.41 -8.30 -4.10
N GLU A 65 4.72 -8.50 -4.00
CA GLU A 65 5.46 -9.38 -4.91
C GLU A 65 5.18 -10.85 -4.61
N ASN A 66 4.87 -11.18 -3.35
CA ASN A 66 4.52 -12.52 -2.94
C ASN A 66 3.09 -12.58 -2.38
N LYS A 67 2.32 -13.58 -2.81
CA LYS A 67 0.93 -13.78 -2.35
C LYS A 67 0.82 -13.99 -0.85
N THR A 68 1.86 -14.54 -0.22
CA THR A 68 1.88 -14.77 1.24
C THR A 68 2.00 -13.48 2.04
N GLU A 69 2.53 -12.39 1.48
CA GLU A 69 2.62 -11.10 2.19
C GLU A 69 1.28 -10.35 2.29
N ASN A 70 0.31 -10.67 1.41
CA ASN A 70 -1.04 -10.12 1.49
C ASN A 70 -1.93 -10.86 2.50
N GLN A 71 -1.45 -11.94 3.11
CA GLN A 71 -2.21 -12.68 4.12
C GLN A 71 -2.09 -11.98 5.47
N ARG A 72 -3.24 -11.64 6.06
CA ARG A 72 -3.32 -11.11 7.42
C ARG A 72 -2.92 -12.24 8.40
N HIS A 73 -1.88 -12.02 9.21
CA HIS A 73 -1.67 -12.77 10.44
C HIS A 73 -2.59 -12.22 11.54
#